data_AF-A0A350XGC0-F1
#
_entry.id   AF-A0A350XGC0-F1
#
_cell.length_a   1.000
_cell.length_b   1.000
_cell.length_c   1.000
_cell.angle_alpha   90.00
_cell.angle_beta   90.00
_cell.angle_gamma   90.00
#
_symmetry.space_group_name_H-M   'P 1'
#
loop_
_entity.id
_entity.type
_entity.pdbx_description
1 polymer ?
#
loop_
_entity_poly.entity_id
_entity_poly.type
_entity_poly.pdbx_seq_one_letter_code
_entity_poly.pdbx_strand_id
1 'polypeptide(L)' 'MTKKKDGSQFDDLFGAVKGDAEDVSQPTEKKQAKGNNPDYVRSTFYLSKQIHRQLKKAAIDEEREMSEIIEELVDRWL' A
#
# COMPACT_ATOMS: atom_id res chain seq x y z
N MET A 1 14.31 -41.22 28.37
CA MET A 1 13.20 -40.47 27.74
C MET A 1 13.75 -39.18 27.13
N THR A 2 13.93 -39.15 25.81
CA THR A 2 14.44 -37.98 25.07
C THR A 2 13.26 -37.17 24.54
N LYS A 3 13.13 -35.90 24.96
CA LYS A 3 12.12 -34.97 24.47
C LYS A 3 12.50 -34.51 23.06
N LYS A 4 11.68 -34.83 22.05
CA LYS A 4 11.73 -34.21 20.72
C LYS A 4 11.28 -32.76 20.85
N LYS A 5 12.13 -31.83 20.39
CA LYS A 5 11.83 -30.40 20.29
C LYS A 5 11.35 -30.18 18.85
N ASP A 6 10.04 -30.14 18.64
CA ASP A 6 9.43 -29.70 17.38
C ASP A 6 9.56 -28.18 17.29
N GLY A 7 10.74 -27.71 16.87
CA GLY A 7 10.93 -26.37 16.36
C GLY A 7 10.80 -26.43 14.85
N SER A 8 9.75 -25.81 14.30
CA SER A 8 9.55 -25.72 12.86
C SER A 8 10.75 -25.06 12.19
N GLN A 9 11.20 -25.58 11.04
CA GLN A 9 12.27 -25.02 10.17
C GLN A 9 12.12 -23.51 9.83
N PHE A 10 10.94 -22.95 10.08
CA PHE A 10 10.63 -21.54 9.88
C PHE A 10 11.09 -20.64 11.03
N ASP A 11 11.31 -21.16 12.25
CA ASP A 11 11.74 -20.35 13.41
C ASP A 11 13.15 -19.76 13.18
N ASP A 12 14.04 -20.53 12.56
CA ASP A 12 15.41 -20.09 12.24
C ASP A 12 15.43 -18.97 11.17
N LEU A 13 14.39 -18.85 10.35
CA LEU A 13 14.31 -17.80 9.33
C LEU A 13 13.92 -16.44 9.90
N PHE A 14 13.12 -16.41 10.97
CA PHE A 14 12.73 -15.16 11.65
C PHE A 14 13.71 -14.75 12.75
N GLY A 15 14.45 -15.70 13.33
CA GLY A 15 15.46 -15.43 14.36
C GLY A 15 16.71 -14.73 13.82
N ALA A 16 17.05 -14.93 12.54
CA ALA A 16 18.27 -14.40 11.94
C ALA A 16 18.18 -12.94 11.43
N VAL A 17 17.00 -12.31 11.50
CA VAL A 17 16.76 -10.90 11.09
C VAL A 17 16.50 -10.02 12.32
N LYS A 18 17.23 -10.27 13.40
CA LYS A 18 17.24 -9.38 14.57
C LYS A 18 18.67 -9.04 14.99
N GLY A 19 19.47 -8.69 14.00
CA GLY A 19 20.77 -8.04 14.14
C GLY A 19 20.85 -6.90 13.14
N ASP A 20 21.06 -5.69 13.66
CA ASP A 20 21.47 -4.47 12.94
C ASP A 20 20.49 -3.90 11.90
N ALA A 21 19.43 -3.27 12.40
CA ALA A 21 18.84 -2.13 11.70
C ALA A 21 19.22 -0.86 12.48
N GLU A 22 20.44 -0.39 12.24
CA GLU A 22 20.78 1.00 12.50
C GLU A 22 19.96 1.92 11.59
N ASP A 23 19.70 3.10 12.14
CA ASP A 23 18.89 4.21 11.68
C ASP A 23 19.04 4.57 10.18
N VAL A 24 17.93 4.46 9.45
CA VAL A 24 17.59 5.39 8.36
C VAL A 24 16.12 5.74 8.50
N SER A 25 15.83 6.57 9.49
CA SER A 25 14.55 7.29 9.58
C SER A 25 14.47 8.33 8.47
N GLN A 26 14.32 7.91 7.21
CA GLN A 26 13.78 8.80 6.19
C GLN A 26 12.37 9.18 6.62
N PRO A 27 12.01 10.48 6.62
CA PRO A 27 10.62 10.87 6.78
C PRO A 27 9.93 10.47 5.46
N THR A 28 9.52 9.21 5.37
CA THR A 28 8.32 8.91 4.61
C THR A 28 7.24 9.67 5.34
N GLU A 29 6.82 10.81 4.78
CA GLU A 29 5.55 11.40 5.14
C GLU A 29 4.57 10.24 5.12
N LYS A 30 4.18 9.78 6.33
CA LYS A 30 3.17 8.75 6.46
C LYS A 30 1.92 9.42 5.91
N LYS A 31 1.67 9.29 4.60
CA LYS A 31 0.43 9.71 3.96
C LYS A 31 -0.65 9.12 4.86
N GLN A 32 -1.29 9.98 5.66
CA GLN A 32 -2.32 9.52 6.57
C GLN A 32 -3.31 8.75 5.71
N ALA A 33 -3.64 7.53 6.14
CA ALA A 33 -4.55 6.70 5.36
C ALA A 33 -5.80 7.54 5.05
N LYS A 34 -6.14 7.70 3.77
CA LYS A 34 -7.21 8.61 3.29
C LYS A 34 -8.55 8.45 4.03
N GLY A 35 -8.79 7.30 4.65
CA GLY A 35 -9.97 7.05 5.48
C GLY A 35 -10.00 7.74 6.85
N ASN A 36 -8.91 8.34 7.33
CA ASN A 36 -8.85 9.05 8.62
C ASN A 36 -8.82 10.58 8.46
N ASN A 37 -8.82 11.08 7.22
CA ASN A 37 -8.88 12.52 6.97
C ASN A 37 -10.36 12.96 6.87
N PRO A 38 -10.82 13.93 7.69
CA PRO A 38 -12.21 14.41 7.66
C PRO A 38 -12.62 15.05 6.33
N ASP A 39 -11.66 15.50 5.51
CA ASP A 39 -11.92 16.13 4.22
C ASP A 39 -12.17 15.13 3.08
N TYR A 40 -12.00 13.82 3.34
CA TYR A 40 -12.16 12.78 2.32
C TYR A 40 -13.39 11.91 2.58
N VAL A 41 -14.23 11.77 1.55
CA VAL A 41 -15.38 10.84 1.55
C VAL A 41 -15.11 9.68 0.60
N ARG A 42 -15.28 8.44 1.09
CA ARG A 42 -15.16 7.24 0.24
C ARG A 42 -16.32 7.17 -0.74
N SER A 43 -15.99 7.11 -2.03
CA SER A 43 -16.95 6.88 -3.10
C SER A 43 -16.63 5.59 -3.85
N THR A 44 -17.68 4.84 -4.23
CA THR A 44 -17.58 3.62 -5.05
C THR A 44 -18.30 3.87 -6.36
N PHE A 45 -17.62 3.63 -7.48
CA PHE A 45 -18.17 3.84 -8.82
C PHE A 45 -17.90 2.62 -9.71
N TYR A 46 -18.81 2.36 -10.63
CA TYR A 46 -18.65 1.32 -11.63
C TYR A 46 -18.00 1.91 -12.88
N LEU A 47 -16.86 1.34 -13.30
CA LEU A 47 -16.22 1.66 -14.57
C LEU A 47 -16.33 0.48 -15.51
N SER A 48 -16.37 0.75 -16.82
CA SER A 48 -16.17 -0.30 -17.80
C SER A 48 -14.77 -0.92 -17.62
N LYS A 49 -14.63 -2.21 -17.94
CA LYS A 49 -13.35 -2.94 -17.79
C LYS A 49 -12.20 -2.27 -18.55
N GLN A 50 -12.50 -1.67 -19.71
CA GLN A 50 -11.50 -0.96 -20.51
C GLN A 50 -11.00 0.29 -19.79
N ILE A 51 -11.89 1.11 -19.25
CA ILE A 51 -11.53 2.33 -18.53
C ILE A 51 -10.78 2.00 -17.24
N HIS A 52 -11.23 1.00 -16.49
CA HIS A 52 -10.51 0.56 -15.28
C HIS A 52 -9.06 0.12 -15.58
N ARG A 53 -8.84 -0.59 -16.70
CA ARG A 53 -7.48 -0.97 -17.13
C ARG A 53 -6.62 0.23 -17.51
N GLN A 54 -7.19 1.23 -18.19
CA GLN A 54 -6.49 2.45 -18.57
C GLN A 54 -6.10 3.26 -17.32
N LEU A 55 -7.03 3.42 -16.38
CA LEU A 55 -6.76 4.08 -15.10
C LEU A 55 -5.64 3.40 -14.33
N LYS A 56 -5.67 2.05 -14.23
CA LYS A 56 -4.62 1.29 -13.57
C LYS A 56 -3.26 1.45 -14.27
N LYS A 57 -3.24 1.50 -15.60
CA LYS A 57 -2.02 1.72 -16.36
C LYS A 57 -1.45 3.12 -16.08
N ALA A 58 -2.28 4.16 -16.17
CA ALA A 58 -1.87 5.55 -15.89
C ALA A 58 -1.29 5.70 -14.47
N ALA A 59 -1.92 5.06 -13.48
CA ALA A 59 -1.42 5.05 -12.10
C ALA A 59 -0.01 4.43 -11.97
N ILE A 60 0.27 3.37 -12.73
CA ILE A 60 1.60 2.73 -12.75
C ILE A 60 2.61 3.62 -13.49
N ASP A 61 2.23 4.11 -14.67
CA ASP A 61 3.12 4.90 -15.54
C ASP A 61 3.52 6.24 -14.89
N GLU A 62 2.62 6.85 -14.10
CA GLU A 62 2.85 8.12 -13.41
C GLU A 62 3.32 7.97 -11.95
N GLU A 63 3.42 6.73 -11.43
CA GLU A 63 3.70 6.46 -10.01
C GLU A 63 2.72 7.17 -9.04
N ARG A 64 1.45 7.26 -9.43
CA ARG A 64 0.39 7.98 -8.69
C ARG A 64 -0.71 7.04 -8.19
N GLU A 65 -1.45 7.49 -7.20
CA GLU A 65 -2.63 6.75 -6.76
C GLU A 65 -3.80 6.95 -7.74
N MET A 66 -4.54 5.87 -8.04
CA MET A 66 -5.76 5.96 -8.88
C MET A 66 -6.79 6.96 -8.31
N SER A 67 -6.83 7.15 -7.00
CA SER A 67 -7.73 8.12 -6.36
C SER A 67 -7.34 9.57 -6.66
N GLU A 68 -6.04 9.88 -6.72
CA GLU A 68 -5.54 11.21 -7.10
C GLU A 68 -5.87 11.52 -8.56
N ILE A 69 -5.73 10.53 -9.44
CA ILE A 69 -6.09 10.67 -10.87
C ILE A 69 -7.59 10.92 -11.03
N ILE A 70 -8.44 10.18 -10.31
CA ILE A 70 -9.90 10.36 -10.37
C ILE A 70 -10.31 11.72 -9.81
N GLU A 71 -9.71 12.16 -8.70
CA GLU A 71 -9.96 13.47 -8.09
C GLU A 71 -9.65 14.60 -9.08
N GLU A 72 -8.50 14.55 -9.75
CA GLU A 72 -8.10 15.52 -10.77
C GLU A 72 -9.02 15.50 -12.00
N LEU A 73 -9.46 14.32 -12.45
CA LEU A 73 -10.39 14.21 -13.58
C LEU A 73 -11.77 14.79 -13.25
N VAL A 74 -12.24 14.60 -12.02
CA VAL A 74 -13.52 15.16 -11.55
C VAL A 74 -13.40 16.68 -11.38
N ASP A 75 -12.32 17.17 -10.80
CA ASP A 75 -12.06 18.61 -10.63
C ASP A 75 -11.99 19.35 -11.97
N ARG A 76 -11.34 18.76 -12.99
CA ARG A 76 -11.29 19.32 -14.34
C ARG A 76 -12.63 19.27 -15.10
N TRP A 77 -13.54 18.37 -14.70
CA TRP A 77 -14.82 18.19 -15.40
C TRP A 77 -15.90 19.15 -14.88
N LEU A 78 -15.85 19.50 -13.59
CA LEU A 78 -16.76 20.45 -12.94
C LEU A 78 -16.40 21.91 -13.28
#